data_AF-A0A5J5JUD7-F1
#
_entry.id   AF-A0A5J5JUD7-F1
#
_cell.length_a   1.000
_cell.length_b   1.000
_cell.length_c   1.000
_cell.angle_alpha   90.00
_cell.angle_beta   90.00
_cell.angle_gamma   90.00
#
_symmetry.space_group_name_H-M   'P 1'
#
loop_
_entity.id
_entity.type
_entity.pdbx_description
1 polymer ?
#
loop_
_entity_poly.entity_id
_entity_poly.type
_entity_poly.pdbx_seq_one_letter_code
_entity_poly.pdbx_strand_id
1 'polypeptide(L)' 'MINRNRHIPDAARTGTGQHGGAAPGAPERRSACRSDFAVGDVVTFAMAGAYAWNISHHDFLMHPKPEFHYLR' A
#
# COMPACT_ATOMS: atom_id res chain seq x y z
N MET A 1 -11.07 -11.65 5.19
CA MET A 1 -10.73 -12.87 5.95
C MET A 1 -9.34 -13.35 5.51
N ILE A 2 -8.29 -13.13 6.29
CA ILE A 2 -7.03 -13.86 6.17
C ILE A 2 -6.87 -14.61 7.49
N ASN A 3 -7.01 -15.93 7.47
CA ASN A 3 -6.89 -16.78 8.65
C ASN A 3 -5.48 -17.37 8.78
N ARG A 4 -5.17 -17.62 10.05
CA ARG A 4 -3.95 -17.83 10.81
C ARG A 4 -3.10 -19.06 10.45
N ASN A 5 -1.91 -19.05 11.06
CA ASN A 5 -1.11 -20.22 11.47
C ASN A 5 -0.46 -21.02 10.35
N ARG A 6 0.69 -20.53 9.86
CA ARG A 6 1.79 -21.44 9.54
C ARG A 6 2.83 -21.38 10.65
N HIS A 7 2.93 -22.50 11.35
CA HIS A 7 4.06 -22.85 12.18
C HIS A 7 5.32 -22.88 11.29
N ILE A 8 6.33 -22.07 11.62
CA ILE A 8 7.62 -22.08 10.92
C ILE A 8 8.51 -23.13 11.62
N PRO A 9 8.94 -24.21 10.94
CA PRO A 9 9.88 -25.15 11.53
C PRO A 9 11.30 -24.53 11.62
N ASP A 10 11.99 -24.84 12.71
CA ASP A 10 13.25 -24.27 13.21
C ASP A 10 14.51 -24.72 12.42
N ALA A 11 14.41 -24.83 11.09
CA ALA A 11 15.43 -25.47 10.24
C ALA A 11 16.04 -24.55 9.16
N ALA A 12 15.92 -23.22 9.28
CA ALA A 12 16.44 -22.28 8.28
C ALA A 12 17.74 -21.56 8.72
N ARG A 13 18.55 -22.18 9.58
CA ARG A 13 19.81 -21.59 10.07
C ARG A 13 21.04 -22.29 9.51
N THR A 14 21.15 -22.48 8.20
CA THR A 14 22.47 -22.64 7.52
C THR A 14 22.30 -22.39 6.02
N GLY A 15 23.00 -21.40 5.46
CA GLY A 15 22.92 -21.10 4.03
C GLY A 15 23.54 -19.76 3.65
N THR A 16 24.86 -19.69 3.71
CA THR A 16 25.68 -18.72 2.96
C THR A 16 25.37 -18.82 1.47
N GLY A 17 24.95 -17.72 0.85
CA GLY A 17 24.69 -17.63 -0.58
C GLY A 17 24.45 -16.18 -1.01
N GLN A 18 25.52 -15.45 -1.26
CA GLN A 18 25.47 -14.19 -1.98
C GLN A 18 25.06 -14.49 -3.42
N HIS A 19 23.85 -14.08 -3.82
CA HIS A 19 23.44 -13.68 -5.18
C HIS A 19 21.99 -13.16 -5.06
N GLY A 20 21.85 -11.92 -4.57
CA GLY A 20 20.57 -11.24 -4.45
C GLY A 20 20.06 -10.77 -5.81
N GLY A 21 19.70 -11.69 -6.70
CA GLY A 21 18.82 -11.37 -7.82
C GLY A 21 17.44 -11.06 -7.25
N ALA A 22 16.94 -9.83 -7.47
CA ALA A 22 15.58 -9.49 -7.12
C ALA A 22 14.63 -10.53 -7.74
N ALA A 23 13.74 -11.11 -6.93
CA ALA A 23 12.75 -12.06 -7.43
C ALA A 23 11.93 -11.42 -8.56
N PRO A 24 11.78 -12.07 -9.72
CA PRO A 24 10.92 -11.55 -10.79
C PRO A 24 9.50 -11.41 -10.24
N GLY A 25 9.00 -10.16 -10.17
CA GLY A 25 7.68 -9.84 -9.65
C GLY A 25 7.65 -9.07 -8.32
N ALA A 26 8.79 -8.67 -7.76
CA ALA A 26 8.78 -7.72 -6.63
C ALA A 26 8.09 -6.40 -7.05
N PRO A 27 7.09 -5.89 -6.31
CA PRO A 27 6.40 -4.66 -6.68
C PRO A 27 7.39 -3.50 -6.70
N GLU A 28 7.58 -2.92 -7.87
CA GLU A 28 8.43 -1.74 -8.07
C GLU A 28 7.76 -0.54 -7.39
N ARG A 29 8.23 -0.18 -6.19
CA ARG A 29 7.82 1.05 -5.52
C ARG A 29 8.56 2.22 -6.16
N ARG A 30 7.98 2.81 -7.20
CA ARG A 30 8.54 4.01 -7.84
C ARG A 30 8.46 5.20 -6.87
N SER A 31 9.58 5.89 -6.66
CA SER A 31 9.57 7.16 -5.93
C SER A 31 9.04 8.25 -6.85
N ALA A 32 8.06 9.03 -6.38
CA ALA A 32 7.70 10.29 -7.03
C ALA A 32 8.82 11.32 -6.78
N CYS A 33 9.06 12.22 -7.74
CA CYS A 33 9.82 13.44 -7.50
C CYS A 33 9.11 14.21 -6.39
N ARG A 34 9.75 14.32 -5.22
CA ARG A 34 9.18 15.01 -4.06
C ARG A 34 9.57 16.47 -4.14
N SER A 35 8.59 17.33 -4.39
CA SER A 35 8.63 18.71 -3.91
C SER A 35 8.53 18.73 -2.38
N ASP A 36 9.03 19.78 -1.75
CA ASP A 36 8.76 20.02 -0.32
C ASP A 36 7.25 20.23 -0.11
N PHE A 37 6.68 19.56 0.89
CA PHE A 37 5.28 19.72 1.30
C PHE A 37 5.24 20.23 2.73
N ALA A 38 4.36 21.20 2.98
CA ALA A 38 4.10 21.74 4.31
C ALA A 38 2.83 21.12 4.92
N VAL A 39 2.70 21.24 6.24
CA VAL A 39 1.46 20.90 6.93
C VAL A 39 0.35 21.81 6.43
N GLY A 40 -0.74 21.22 5.94
CA GLY A 40 -1.87 21.94 5.37
C GLY A 40 -1.93 21.93 3.84
N ASP A 41 -0.89 21.45 3.15
CA ASP A 41 -0.93 21.27 1.71
C ASP A 41 -1.96 20.20 1.29
N VAL A 42 -2.60 20.43 0.14
CA VAL A 42 -3.61 19.51 -0.41
C VAL A 42 -3.01 18.71 -1.56
N VAL A 43 -3.21 17.39 -1.51
CA VAL A 43 -2.77 16.46 -2.57
C VAL A 43 -3.97 15.98 -3.37
N THR A 44 -3.86 16.02 -4.69
CA THR A 44 -4.91 15.55 -5.61
C THR A 44 -4.47 14.29 -6.34
N PHE A 45 -5.33 13.27 -6.35
CA PHE A 45 -5.14 12.03 -7.10
C PHE A 45 -5.96 12.07 -8.38
N ALA A 46 -5.29 12.30 -9.52
CA ALA A 46 -5.96 12.55 -10.80
C ALA A 46 -6.86 11.39 -11.28
N MET A 47 -6.53 10.13 -10.94
CA MET A 47 -7.22 8.93 -11.42
C MET A 47 -7.98 8.16 -10.33
N ALA A 48 -8.48 8.86 -9.30
CA ALA A 48 -9.20 8.23 -8.19
C ALA A 48 -10.69 7.90 -8.51
N GLY A 49 -11.16 8.09 -9.74
CA GLY A 49 -12.56 7.87 -10.10
C GLY A 49 -12.99 6.39 -10.18
N ALA A 50 -12.07 5.48 -10.54
CA ALA A 50 -12.36 4.06 -10.68
C ALA A 50 -11.71 3.27 -9.54
N TYR A 51 -12.50 2.45 -8.84
CA TYR A 51 -12.03 1.53 -7.78
C TYR A 51 -11.21 2.16 -6.65
N ALA A 52 -11.20 3.49 -6.45
CA ALA A 52 -10.56 4.08 -5.28
C ALA A 52 -11.43 3.86 -4.04
N TRP A 53 -12.66 4.38 -4.08
CA TRP A 53 -13.60 4.21 -2.97
C TRP A 53 -14.09 2.76 -2.89
N ASN A 54 -14.68 2.20 -3.94
CA ASN A 54 -15.48 0.95 -3.80
C ASN A 54 -14.74 -0.29 -3.26
N ILE A 55 -13.40 -0.38 -3.40
CA ILE A 55 -12.63 -1.53 -2.90
C ILE A 55 -11.93 -1.26 -1.55
N SER A 56 -12.05 -0.03 -1.04
CA SER A 56 -11.39 0.37 0.20
C SER A 56 -12.13 -0.18 1.42
N HIS A 57 -11.37 -0.51 2.47
CA HIS A 57 -11.93 -0.97 3.74
C HIS A 57 -12.24 0.25 4.63
N HIS A 58 -13.31 0.97 4.32
CA HIS A 58 -13.61 2.31 4.87
C HIS A 58 -13.73 2.38 6.39
N ASP A 59 -14.21 1.31 7.02
CA ASP A 59 -14.48 1.32 8.46
C ASP A 59 -13.24 0.88 9.28
N PHE A 60 -12.09 0.67 8.64
CA PHE A 60 -10.84 0.42 9.34
C PHE A 60 -10.46 1.65 10.18
N LEU A 61 -10.14 1.44 11.46
CA LEU A 61 -9.85 2.49 12.45
C LEU A 61 -11.02 3.46 12.74
N MET A 62 -12.24 3.19 12.25
CA MET A 62 -13.46 3.95 12.59
C MET A 62 -13.40 5.45 12.23
N HIS A 63 -12.67 5.80 11.18
CA HIS A 63 -12.65 7.18 10.69
C HIS A 63 -13.98 7.56 10.03
N PRO A 64 -14.37 8.86 10.10
CA PRO A 64 -15.50 9.35 9.33
C PRO A 64 -15.24 9.18 7.83
N LYS A 65 -16.32 8.92 7.08
CA LYS A 65 -16.27 8.84 5.61
C LYS A 65 -16.01 10.24 5.03
N PRO A 66 -15.28 10.36 3.90
CA PRO A 66 -15.05 11.63 3.23
C PRO A 66 -16.35 12.19 2.64
N GLU A 67 -16.38 13.49 2.42
CA GLU A 67 -17.46 14.16 1.69
C GLU A 67 -17.35 13.88 0.17
N PHE A 68 -18.50 13.73 -0.49
CA PHE A 68 -18.59 13.57 -1.93
C PHE A 68 -19.25 14.80 -2.55
N HIS A 69 -18.52 15.49 -3.41
CA HIS A 69 -19.04 16.61 -4.20
C HIS A 69 -19.14 16.20 -5.67
N TYR A 70 -20.36 16.23 -6.21
CA TYR A 70 -20.63 15.91 -7.62
C TYR A 70 -20.84 17.22 -8.39
N LEU A 71 -19.94 17.49 -9.33
CA LEU A 71 -20.05 18.63 -10.24
C LEU A 71 -20.82 18.18 -11.50
N ARG A 72 -21.61 19.10 -12.07
CA ARG A 72 -22.42 18.87 -13.26
C ARG A 72 -21.67 19.27 -14.53
#